data_AF-A0A429UJ96-F1
#
_entry.id   AF-A0A429UJ96-F1
#
_cell.length_a   1.000
_cell.length_b   1.000
_cell.length_c   1.000
_cell.angle_alpha   90.00
_cell.angle_beta   90.00
_cell.angle_gamma   90.00
#
_symmetry.space_group_name_H-M   'P 1'
#
loop_
_entity.id
_entity.type
_entity.pdbx_description
1 polymer ?
#
loop_
_entity_poly.entity_id
_entity_poly.type
_entity_poly.pdbx_seq_one_letter_code
_entity_poly.pdbx_strand_id
1 'polypeptide(L)'
;MTGRVGKIRNIWLVWLVWPLLTLGIYHFVWYFKVNREARDFDERIEVRPGMAVVAITLGWILIVPPFISVFNTGERIARMQRAAGMQPTCNPWIGLILMFVFNLYPLYYQHELNQIWDRYAHQEEGETVPLAA
;
A
#
# COMPACT_ATOMS: atom_id res chain seq x y z
N MET A 1 20.53 -2.17 -6.92
CA MET A 1 20.06 -1.81 -5.56
C MET A 1 19.20 -2.97 -5.05
N THR A 2 19.01 -3.12 -3.74
CA THR A 2 18.27 -4.25 -3.17
C THR A 2 17.08 -3.78 -2.35
N GLY A 3 15.97 -4.52 -2.41
CA GLY A 3 14.74 -4.27 -1.66
C GLY A 3 14.25 -5.53 -0.94
N ARG A 4 13.32 -5.41 0.01
CA ARG A 4 12.66 -6.57 0.65
C ARG A 4 11.30 -6.88 0.06
N VAL A 5 11.04 -8.15 -0.23
CA VAL A 5 9.76 -8.63 -0.77
C VAL A 5 8.65 -8.54 0.28
N GLY A 6 7.50 -8.00 -0.11
CA GLY A 6 6.30 -7.93 0.71
C GLY A 6 5.39 -9.14 0.53
N LYS A 7 4.18 -9.07 1.09
CA LYS A 7 3.27 -10.22 1.15
C LYS A 7 2.13 -10.10 0.13
N ILE A 8 1.90 -11.17 -0.64
CA ILE A 8 0.66 -11.35 -1.41
C ILE A 8 -0.52 -11.52 -0.44
N ARG A 9 -1.59 -10.75 -0.64
CA ARG A 9 -2.80 -10.84 0.21
C ARG A 9 -4.06 -10.93 -0.64
N ASN A 10 -5.03 -11.71 -0.18
CA ASN A 10 -6.35 -11.74 -0.82
C ASN A 10 -7.05 -10.38 -0.65
N ILE A 11 -7.46 -9.79 -1.77
CA ILE A 11 -8.02 -8.44 -1.85
C ILE A 11 -9.35 -8.30 -1.10
N TRP A 12 -10.21 -9.34 -1.09
CA TRP A 12 -11.49 -9.35 -0.39
C TRP A 12 -11.31 -9.51 1.12
N LEU A 13 -10.32 -10.31 1.53
CA LEU A 13 -9.96 -10.41 2.94
C LEU A 13 -9.51 -9.06 3.49
N VAL A 14 -8.69 -8.34 2.73
CA VAL A 14 -8.16 -7.03 3.12
C VAL A 14 -9.24 -5.95 3.18
N TRP A 15 -10.12 -5.90 2.17
CA TRP A 15 -11.11 -4.82 2.06
C TRP A 15 -12.36 -5.06 2.91
N LEU A 16 -12.89 -6.29 2.96
CA LEU A 16 -14.19 -6.55 3.57
C LEU A 16 -14.09 -7.40 4.83
N VAL A 17 -13.51 -8.61 4.72
CA VAL A 17 -13.65 -9.61 5.78
C VAL A 17 -12.94 -9.18 7.05
N TRP A 18 -11.66 -8.80 6.95
CA TRP A 18 -10.91 -8.39 8.14
C TRP A 18 -11.37 -7.07 8.74
N PRO A 19 -11.64 -6.00 7.97
CA PRO A 19 -12.22 -4.79 8.53
C PRO A 19 -13.57 -5.04 9.20
N LEU A 20 -14.44 -5.88 8.63
CA LEU A 20 -15.74 -6.19 9.24
C LEU A 20 -15.57 -6.96 10.57
N LEU A 21 -14.73 -8.01 10.59
CA LEU A 21 -14.48 -8.81 11.79
C LEU A 21 -13.78 -8.04 12.91
N THR A 22 -12.95 -7.05 12.56
CA THR A 22 -12.19 -6.25 13.52
C THR A 22 -12.80 -4.89 13.81
N LEU A 23 -14.05 -4.65 13.40
CA LEU A 23 -14.75 -3.37 13.56
C LEU A 23 -13.95 -2.17 13.02
N GLY A 24 -13.29 -2.36 11.88
CA GLY A 24 -12.49 -1.35 11.16
C GLY A 24 -11.03 -1.29 11.59
N ILE A 25 -10.62 -1.90 12.70
CA ILE A 25 -9.24 -1.79 13.23
C ILE A 25 -8.21 -2.33 12.23
N TYR A 26 -8.54 -3.43 11.54
CA TYR A 26 -7.64 -4.03 10.56
C TYR A 26 -7.28 -3.07 9.42
N HIS A 27 -8.17 -2.14 9.05
CA HIS A 27 -7.88 -1.16 8.01
C HIS A 27 -6.61 -0.37 8.32
N PHE A 28 -6.45 0.08 9.57
CA PHE A 28 -5.26 0.81 10.02
C PHE A 28 -4.01 -0.08 10.06
N VAL A 29 -4.16 -1.33 10.49
CA VAL A 29 -3.06 -2.31 10.50
C VAL A 29 -2.59 -2.60 9.08
N TRP A 30 -3.51 -2.77 8.14
CA TRP A 30 -3.19 -2.96 6.73
C TRP A 30 -2.49 -1.72 6.15
N TYR A 31 -3.00 -0.53 6.46
CA TYR A 31 -2.43 0.73 5.99
C TYR A 31 -0.99 0.94 6.47
N PHE A 32 -0.71 0.57 7.73
CA PHE A 32 0.65 0.52 8.26
C PHE A 32 1.54 -0.44 7.47
N LYS A 33 1.06 -1.68 7.25
CA LYS A 33 1.82 -2.74 6.59
C LYS A 33 2.21 -2.35 5.17
N VAL A 34 1.28 -1.81 4.38
CA VAL A 34 1.56 -1.38 3.00
C VAL A 34 2.60 -0.27 2.95
N ASN A 35 2.48 0.74 3.82
CA ASN A 35 3.47 1.82 3.86
C ASN A 35 4.84 1.32 4.35
N ARG A 36 4.88 0.33 5.25
CA ARG A 36 6.12 -0.32 5.67
C ARG A 36 6.75 -1.11 4.52
N GLU A 37 5.97 -1.91 3.81
CA GLU A 37 6.43 -2.67 2.64
C GLU A 37 6.98 -1.75 1.55
N ALA A 38 6.34 -0.60 1.31
CA ALA A 38 6.84 0.38 0.35
C ALA A 38 8.24 0.92 0.72
N ARG A 39 8.46 1.23 2.00
CA ARG A 39 9.77 1.67 2.49
C ARG A 39 10.83 0.58 2.43
N ASP A 40 10.44 -0.63 2.84
CA ASP A 40 11.38 -1.75 2.95
C ASP A 40 11.72 -2.33 1.55
N PHE A 41 10.87 -2.09 0.54
CA PHE A 41 11.11 -2.47 -0.85
C PHE A 41 12.03 -1.50 -1.59
N ASP A 42 11.90 -0.20 -1.38
CA ASP A 42 12.81 0.80 -1.96
C ASP A 42 13.13 1.87 -0.92
N GLU A 43 14.40 1.94 -0.52
CA GLU A 43 14.89 2.89 0.49
C GLU A 43 14.68 4.36 0.08
N ARG A 44 14.51 4.64 -1.22
CA ARG A 44 14.17 5.98 -1.72
C ARG A 44 12.73 6.39 -1.38
N ILE A 45 11.87 5.44 -1.01
CA ILE A 45 10.51 5.73 -0.59
C ILE A 45 10.52 6.18 0.87
N GLU A 46 10.65 7.50 1.05
CA GLU A 46 10.57 8.12 2.37
C GLU A 46 9.13 8.09 2.90
N VAL A 47 8.89 7.15 3.81
CA VAL A 47 7.65 7.06 4.57
C VAL A 47 7.93 6.67 6.01
N ARG A 48 7.23 7.33 6.94
CA ARG A 48 7.09 6.88 8.32
C ARG A 48 5.74 6.19 8.45
N PRO A 49 5.67 4.84 8.43
CA PRO A 49 4.39 4.12 8.37
C PRO A 49 3.46 4.46 9.54
N GLY A 50 4.03 4.70 10.74
CA GLY A 50 3.29 5.17 11.90
C GLY A 50 2.63 6.54 11.68
N MET A 51 3.32 7.49 11.04
CA MET A 51 2.75 8.80 10.72
C MET A 51 1.65 8.72 9.66
N ALA A 52 1.75 7.79 8.71
CA ALA A 52 0.69 7.56 7.72
C ALA A 52 -0.59 7.03 8.39
N VAL A 53 -0.46 6.13 9.37
CA VAL A 53 -1.59 5.67 10.19
C VAL A 53 -2.18 6.80 11.02
N VAL A 54 -1.33 7.62 11.66
CA VAL A 54 -1.77 8.80 12.42
C VAL A 54 -2.51 9.78 11.51
N ALA A 55 -2.04 9.99 10.28
CA ALA A 55 -2.71 10.86 9.31
C ALA A 55 -4.10 10.36 8.89
N ILE A 56 -4.35 9.05 8.85
CA ILE A 56 -5.70 8.52 8.58
C ILE A 56 -6.57 8.48 9.84
N THR A 57 -6.00 8.14 11.00
CA THR A 57 -6.75 8.01 12.27
C THR A 57 -7.11 9.37 12.88
N LEU A 58 -6.12 10.23 13.12
CA LEU A 58 -6.31 11.56 13.71
C LEU A 58 -6.56 12.63 12.65
N GLY A 59 -6.10 12.43 11.42
CA GLY A 59 -6.32 13.40 10.35
C GLY A 59 -7.78 13.50 9.89
N TRP A 60 -8.64 12.54 10.22
CA TRP A 60 -10.10 12.71 10.12
C TRP A 60 -10.60 13.95 10.88
N ILE A 61 -9.97 14.30 12.01
CA ILE A 61 -10.29 15.52 12.79
C ILE A 61 -9.97 16.79 11.97
N LEU A 62 -8.94 16.73 11.12
CA LEU A 62 -8.50 17.84 10.28
C LEU A 62 -9.04 17.74 8.83
N ILE A 63 -9.86 16.72 8.53
CA ILE A 63 -10.55 16.39 7.24
C ILE A 63 -9.62 16.15 6.04
N VAL A 64 -8.62 17.01 5.81
CA VAL A 64 -7.72 17.02 4.64
C VAL A 64 -6.63 15.93 4.66
N PRO A 65 -5.94 15.63 5.79
CA PRO A 65 -4.80 14.71 5.80
C PRO A 65 -5.05 13.28 5.27
N PRO A 66 -6.24 12.66 5.45
CA PRO A 66 -6.53 11.34 4.91
C PRO A 66 -6.42 11.29 3.37
N PHE A 67 -6.89 12.32 2.67
CA PHE A 67 -6.84 12.36 1.19
C PHE A 67 -5.40 12.43 0.70
N ILE A 68 -4.58 13.31 1.29
CA ILE A 68 -3.16 13.45 0.96
C ILE A 68 -2.45 12.11 1.22
N SER A 69 -2.77 11.43 2.31
CA SER A 69 -2.16 10.14 2.65
C SER A 69 -2.52 9.05 1.64
N VAL A 70 -3.79 8.94 1.24
CA VAL A 70 -4.24 7.98 0.21
C VAL A 70 -3.53 8.24 -1.12
N PHE A 71 -3.54 9.50 -1.59
CA PHE A 71 -2.86 9.89 -2.82
C PHE A 71 -1.37 9.54 -2.80
N ASN A 72 -0.66 9.93 -1.74
CA ASN A 72 0.76 9.62 -1.58
C ASN A 72 1.02 8.11 -1.53
N THR A 73 0.09 7.32 -1.00
CA THR A 73 0.21 5.85 -0.98
C THR A 73 0.13 5.29 -2.40
N GLY A 74 -0.80 5.76 -3.22
CA GLY A 74 -0.85 5.39 -4.65
C GLY A 74 0.44 5.74 -5.40
N GLU A 75 1.01 6.93 -5.15
CA GLU A 75 2.28 7.30 -5.78
C GLU A 75 3.44 6.40 -5.36
N ARG A 76 3.47 5.98 -4.09
CA ARG A 76 4.47 5.05 -3.57
C ARG A 76 4.37 3.69 -4.27
N ILE A 77 3.16 3.16 -4.44
CA ILE A 77 2.96 1.89 -5.15
C ILE A 77 3.41 2.02 -6.61
N ALA A 78 3.08 3.12 -7.28
CA ALA A 78 3.58 3.39 -8.64
C ALA A 78 5.12 3.47 -8.70
N ARG A 79 5.77 4.05 -7.68
CA ARG A 79 7.24 4.04 -7.56
C ARG A 79 7.78 2.62 -7.35
N MET A 80 7.16 1.82 -6.49
CA MET A 80 7.54 0.42 -6.30
C MET A 80 7.41 -0.38 -7.60
N GLN A 81 6.37 -0.17 -8.40
CA GLN A 81 6.23 -0.81 -9.72
C GLN A 81 7.41 -0.46 -10.63
N ARG A 82 7.81 0.81 -10.68
CA ARG A 82 9.01 1.21 -11.45
C ARG A 82 10.30 0.59 -10.91
N ALA A 83 10.49 0.57 -9.59
CA ALA A 83 11.66 -0.04 -8.96
C ALA A 83 11.72 -1.56 -9.20
N ALA A 84 10.56 -2.22 -9.30
CA ALA A 84 10.44 -3.61 -9.73
C ALA A 84 10.66 -3.80 -11.24
N GLY A 85 10.84 -2.73 -12.02
CA GLY A 85 10.99 -2.78 -13.47
C GLY A 85 9.68 -3.06 -14.22
N MET A 86 8.55 -2.67 -13.64
CA MET A 86 7.21 -2.77 -14.23
C MET A 86 6.78 -1.39 -14.75
N GLN A 87 5.85 -1.39 -15.73
CA GLN A 87 5.16 -0.15 -16.07
C GLN A 87 4.21 0.23 -14.92
N PRO A 88 4.23 1.48 -14.44
CA PRO A 88 3.37 1.91 -13.34
C PRO A 88 1.90 1.92 -13.79
N THR A 89 1.12 0.97 -13.28
CA THR A 89 -0.34 0.87 -13.49
C THR A 89 -1.13 1.50 -12.33
N CYS A 90 -0.49 1.69 -11.17
CA CYS A 90 -1.13 2.32 -10.03
C CYS A 90 -1.34 3.83 -10.27
N ASN A 91 -2.58 4.28 -10.28
CA ASN A 91 -2.98 5.67 -10.41
C ASN A 91 -3.50 6.22 -9.06
N PRO A 92 -2.82 7.22 -8.47
CA PRO A 92 -3.22 7.84 -7.20
C PRO A 92 -4.64 8.41 -7.20
N TRP A 93 -5.07 8.99 -8.34
CA TRP A 93 -6.41 9.60 -8.48
C TRP A 93 -7.52 8.55 -8.45
N ILE A 94 -7.27 7.36 -9.01
CA ILE A 94 -8.22 6.24 -8.93
C ILE A 94 -8.40 5.85 -7.46
N GLY A 95 -7.31 5.74 -6.69
CA GLY A 95 -7.40 5.45 -5.26
C GLY A 95 -8.17 6.51 -4.46
N LEU A 96 -7.99 7.79 -4.79
CA LEU A 96 -8.78 8.87 -4.18
C LEU A 96 -10.28 8.74 -4.49
N ILE A 97 -10.65 8.48 -5.75
CA ILE A 97 -12.07 8.33 -6.13
C ILE A 97 -12.67 7.10 -5.42
N LEU A 98 -11.95 5.98 -5.41
CA LEU A 98 -12.38 4.75 -4.76
C LEU A 98 -12.49 4.87 -3.23
N MET A 99 -11.84 5.87 -2.60
CA MET A 99 -12.04 6.16 -1.18
C MET A 99 -13.50 6.51 -0.87
N PHE A 100 -14.17 7.21 -1.79
CA PHE A 100 -15.58 7.61 -1.62
C PHE A 100 -16.57 6.54 -2.10
N VAL A 101 -16.13 5.62 -2.96
CA VAL A 101 -16.96 4.52 -3.47
C VAL A 101 -16.72 3.29 -2.59
N PHE A 102 -17.55 3.09 -1.57
CA PHE A 102 -17.47 1.94 -0.64
C PHE A 102 -16.08 1.71 -0.01
N ASN A 103 -15.25 2.76 0.07
CA ASN A 103 -13.87 2.64 0.55
C ASN A 103 -13.10 1.51 -0.19
N LEU A 104 -13.21 1.47 -1.52
CA LEU A 104 -12.61 0.45 -2.38
C LEU A 104 -11.11 0.65 -2.62
N TYR A 105 -10.54 1.78 -2.21
CA TYR A 105 -9.13 2.07 -2.41
C TYR A 105 -8.17 1.00 -1.85
N PRO A 106 -8.44 0.31 -0.71
CA PRO A 106 -7.58 -0.76 -0.22
C PRO A 106 -7.59 -1.99 -1.12
N LEU A 107 -8.75 -2.29 -1.73
CA LEU A 107 -8.89 -3.38 -2.69
C LEU A 107 -8.03 -3.10 -3.93
N TYR A 108 -8.13 -1.89 -4.47
CA TYR A 108 -7.33 -1.45 -5.61
C TYR A 108 -5.83 -1.44 -5.31
N TYR A 109 -5.41 -0.81 -4.22
CA TYR A 109 -3.98 -0.75 -3.86
C TYR A 109 -3.41 -2.13 -3.52
N GLN A 110 -4.17 -3.00 -2.87
CA GLN A 110 -3.72 -4.38 -2.64
C GLN A 110 -3.59 -5.16 -3.94
N HIS A 111 -4.47 -4.93 -4.92
CA HIS A 111 -4.36 -5.54 -6.24
C HIS A 111 -3.06 -5.10 -6.95
N GLU A 112 -2.78 -3.80 -7.00
CA GLU A 112 -1.56 -3.26 -7.61
C GLU A 112 -0.28 -3.77 -6.90
N LEU A 113 -0.29 -3.84 -5.57
CA LEU A 113 0.81 -4.43 -4.79
C LEU A 113 1.01 -5.92 -5.08
N ASN A 114 -0.08 -6.67 -5.20
CA ASN A 114 0.00 -8.09 -5.51
C ASN A 114 0.66 -8.33 -6.88
N GLN A 115 0.45 -7.47 -7.87
CA GLN A 115 1.13 -7.61 -9.16
C GLN A 115 2.66 -7.48 -9.03
N ILE A 116 3.13 -6.61 -8.12
CA ILE A 116 4.56 -6.50 -7.80
C ILE A 116 5.03 -7.80 -7.16
N TRP A 117 4.32 -8.29 -6.16
CA TRP A 117 4.71 -9.50 -5.42
C TRP A 117 4.59 -10.78 -6.24
N ASP A 118 3.69 -10.84 -7.21
CA ASP A 118 3.56 -11.97 -8.13
C ASP A 118 4.83 -12.15 -8.98
N ARG A 119 5.49 -11.04 -9.35
CA ARG A 119 6.81 -11.07 -10.01
C ARG A 119 7.90 -11.69 -9.13
N TYR A 120 7.74 -11.64 -7.81
CA TYR A 120 8.66 -12.14 -6.80
C TYR A 120 8.11 -13.38 -6.07
N ALA A 121 7.08 -14.05 -6.62
CA ALA A 121 6.33 -15.11 -5.93
C ALA A 121 7.16 -16.34 -5.50
N HIS A 122 8.39 -16.49 -6.03
CA HIS A 122 9.33 -17.54 -5.65
C HIS A 122 10.21 -17.20 -4.44
N GLN A 123 10.12 -15.98 -3.92
CA GLN A 123 10.95 -15.49 -2.80
C GLN A 123 10.12 -15.38 -1.52
N GLU A 124 10.76 -15.62 -0.38
CA GLU A 124 10.07 -15.56 0.90
C GLU A 124 9.83 -14.09 1.33
N GLU A 125 8.78 -13.86 2.13
CA GLU A 125 8.49 -12.54 2.69
C GLU A 125 9.71 -12.01 3.46
N GLY A 126 10.24 -10.85 3.06
CA GLY A 126 11.42 -10.25 3.67
C GLY A 126 12.77 -10.60 3.02
N GLU A 127 12.78 -11.48 2.00
CA GLU A 127 13.98 -11.80 1.23
C GLU A 127 14.46 -10.57 0.44
N THR A 128 15.79 -10.41 0.34
CA THR A 128 16.42 -9.29 -0.37
C THR A 128 16.50 -9.57 -1.86
N VAL A 129 15.92 -8.70 -2.67
CA VAL A 129 15.83 -8.86 -4.13
C VAL A 129 16.49 -7.71 -4.88
N PRO A 130 17.09 -7.97 -6.05
CA PRO A 130 17.59 -6.89 -6.89
C PRO A 130 16.43 -6.07 -7.46
N LEU A 131 16.53 -4.75 -7.28
CA LEU A 131 15.66 -3.75 -7.92
C LEU A 131 16.19 -3.42 -9.31
N ALA A 132 15.28 -3.17 -10.25
CA ALA A 132 15.61 -2.86 -11.63
C ALA A 132 16.15 -1.44 -11.83
N ALA A 133 15.87 -0.51 -10.89
CA ALA A 133 16.29 0.89 -10.95
C ALA A 133 16.51 1.50 -9.56
#